data_AF-A0A2E7D959-F1
#
_entry.id   AF-A0A2E7D959-F1
#
_cell.length_a   1.000
_cell.length_b   1.000
_cell.length_c   1.000
_cell.angle_alpha   90.00
_cell.angle_beta   90.00
_cell.angle_gamma   90.00
#
_symmetry.space_group_name_H-M   'P 1'
#
loop_
_entity.id
_entity.type
_entity.pdbx_description
1 polymer ?
#
loop_
_entity_poly.entity_id
_entity_poly.type
_entity_poly.pdbx_seq_one_letter_code
_entity_poly.pdbx_strand_id
1 'polypeptide(L)'
;MDPNEPIESADSTPESTTNKPQVPPIPTDGTPKKKYVRAVGPNLKKLLYVVFALLALLGANSGYLASIIAMQWYTGETFENFFYFCMFLGHVALGLLLIVPFIVFGVIHMRNAAGRRNRRAVNVGYALFAVSVAVLISGLLLVRAGGFDLKAPTVRSTVYWIHVACPLVAGWLYWLHRLAGPRIKWKVGISYGTVVGATIVGMV
;
A
#
# COMPACT_ATOMS: atom_id res chain seq x y z
N MET A 1 -25.30 108.98 1.78
CA MET A 1 -25.44 107.52 1.88
C MET A 1 -25.81 107.21 3.31
N ASP A 2 -26.98 106.63 3.49
CA ASP A 2 -27.61 106.18 4.75
C ASP A 2 -27.79 104.64 4.60
N PRO A 3 -28.35 103.88 5.55
CA PRO A 3 -27.76 103.28 6.76
C PRO A 3 -27.90 101.73 6.76
N ASN A 4 -27.65 101.12 7.94
CA ASN A 4 -28.16 99.81 8.44
C ASN A 4 -27.33 98.54 8.26
N GLU A 5 -26.86 98.00 9.40
CA GLU A 5 -26.77 96.55 9.65
C GLU A 5 -28.19 95.92 9.72
N PRO A 6 -28.35 94.58 9.59
CA PRO A 6 -28.30 93.73 10.79
C PRO A 6 -27.72 92.30 10.61
N ILE A 7 -27.03 91.87 11.67
CA ILE A 7 -26.94 90.55 12.32
C ILE A 7 -28.02 89.51 11.94
N GLU A 8 -27.66 88.23 11.71
CA GLU A 8 -28.26 87.00 12.32
C GLU A 8 -27.74 85.68 11.70
N SER A 9 -27.33 84.76 12.59
CA SER A 9 -27.29 83.26 12.60
C SER A 9 -27.31 82.45 11.27
N ALA A 10 -26.72 81.26 11.11
CA ALA A 10 -26.30 80.20 12.00
C ALA A 10 -25.44 79.18 11.21
N ASP A 11 -24.76 78.32 11.98
CA ASP A 11 -24.48 76.92 11.64
C ASP A 11 -23.50 76.60 10.49
N SER A 12 -22.25 76.36 10.86
CA SER A 12 -21.48 75.28 10.23
C SER A 12 -20.51 74.70 11.26
N THR A 13 -20.93 73.58 11.81
CA THR A 13 -20.05 72.61 12.49
C THR A 13 -18.81 72.33 11.63
N PRO A 14 -17.58 72.35 12.17
CA PRO A 14 -16.45 71.81 11.43
C PRO A 14 -16.56 70.29 11.51
N GLU A 15 -16.92 69.66 10.38
CA GLU A 15 -16.79 68.21 10.23
C GLU A 15 -15.34 67.82 10.52
N SER A 16 -15.18 67.12 11.64
CA SER A 16 -13.96 66.43 12.02
C SER A 16 -13.52 65.53 10.88
N THR A 17 -12.45 65.93 10.20
CA THR A 17 -11.68 65.08 9.29
C THR A 17 -11.06 63.96 10.11
N THR A 18 -11.84 62.91 10.37
CA THR A 18 -11.35 61.65 10.92
C THR A 18 -10.54 60.99 9.81
N ASN A 19 -9.26 61.37 9.74
CA ASN A 19 -8.23 60.69 8.99
C ASN A 19 -8.05 59.30 9.60
N LYS A 20 -8.83 58.32 9.12
CA LYS A 20 -8.54 56.91 9.37
C LYS A 20 -7.20 56.59 8.71
N PRO A 21 -6.24 56.00 9.43
CA PRO A 21 -5.03 55.48 8.79
C PRO A 21 -5.43 54.50 7.69
N GLN A 22 -5.15 54.83 6.43
CA GLN A 22 -5.24 53.87 5.34
C GLN A 22 -4.16 52.81 5.58
N VAL A 23 -4.60 51.65 6.08
CA VAL A 23 -3.76 50.45 6.11
C VAL A 23 -3.46 50.12 4.64
N PRO A 24 -2.18 50.03 4.23
CA PRO A 24 -1.85 49.66 2.87
C PRO A 24 -2.46 48.30 2.53
N PRO A 25 -2.98 48.10 1.29
CA PRO A 25 -3.56 46.84 0.91
C PRO A 25 -2.53 45.73 1.08
N ILE A 26 -2.84 44.79 1.98
CA ILE A 26 -2.05 43.57 2.17
C ILE A 26 -2.02 42.88 0.81
N PRO A 27 -0.84 42.58 0.23
CA PRO A 27 -0.76 41.76 -0.96
C PRO A 27 -1.42 40.43 -0.64
N THR A 28 -2.63 40.20 -1.14
CA THR A 28 -3.25 38.89 -1.13
C THR A 28 -2.48 38.06 -2.15
N ASP A 29 -1.37 37.50 -1.70
CA ASP A 29 -0.57 36.57 -2.47
C ASP A 29 -1.37 35.26 -2.58
N GLY A 30 -2.38 35.31 -3.44
CA GLY A 30 -3.28 34.24 -3.82
C GLY A 30 -2.53 33.25 -4.69
N THR A 31 -1.42 32.72 -4.21
CA THR A 31 -0.92 31.46 -4.75
C THR A 31 -2.02 30.44 -4.45
N PRO A 32 -2.67 29.86 -5.48
CA PRO A 32 -3.75 28.91 -5.25
C PRO A 32 -3.14 27.75 -4.45
N LYS A 33 -3.52 27.63 -3.17
CA LYS A 33 -3.12 26.51 -2.30
C LYS A 33 -3.46 25.24 -3.05
N LYS A 34 -2.43 24.61 -3.63
CA LYS A 34 -2.55 23.43 -4.48
C LYS A 34 -3.33 22.39 -3.69
N LYS A 35 -4.58 22.15 -4.10
CA LYS A 35 -5.50 21.23 -3.44
C LYS A 35 -4.73 19.94 -3.16
N TYR A 36 -4.59 19.56 -1.89
CA TYR A 36 -3.82 18.38 -1.51
C TYR A 36 -4.56 17.14 -2.04
N VAL A 37 -4.27 16.74 -3.27
CA VAL A 37 -4.82 15.55 -3.87
C VAL A 37 -4.15 14.37 -3.17
N ARG A 38 -4.93 13.70 -2.33
CA ARG A 38 -4.53 12.46 -1.67
C ARG A 38 -4.11 11.48 -2.77
N ALA A 39 -2.81 11.13 -2.82
CA ALA A 39 -2.16 10.33 -3.85
C ALA A 39 -2.70 8.88 -4.02
N VAL A 40 -3.70 8.50 -3.22
CA VAL A 40 -4.43 7.25 -3.36
C VAL A 40 -5.91 7.62 -3.38
N GLY A 41 -6.52 7.63 -4.57
CA GLY A 41 -7.96 7.76 -4.70
C GLY A 41 -8.68 6.66 -3.89
N PRO A 42 -9.94 6.87 -3.47
CA PRO A 42 -10.66 5.93 -2.61
C PRO A 42 -10.68 4.50 -3.18
N ASN A 43 -10.73 4.36 -4.51
CA ASN A 43 -10.76 3.06 -5.19
C ASN A 43 -9.41 2.32 -5.12
N LEU A 44 -8.28 3.03 -5.17
CA LEU A 44 -6.95 2.40 -5.07
C LEU A 44 -6.65 1.93 -3.64
N LYS A 45 -7.24 2.59 -2.62
CA LYS A 45 -7.18 2.11 -1.22
C LYS A 45 -7.98 0.82 -1.06
N LYS A 46 -9.18 0.73 -1.65
CA LYS A 46 -10.00 -0.49 -1.61
C LYS A 46 -9.23 -1.65 -2.26
N LEU A 47 -8.66 -1.43 -3.45
CA LEU A 47 -7.86 -2.45 -4.13
C LEU A 47 -6.65 -2.89 -3.30
N LEU A 48 -5.95 -1.95 -2.66
CA LEU A 48 -4.85 -2.28 -1.74
C LEU A 48 -5.31 -3.17 -0.59
N TYR A 49 -6.45 -2.88 0.03
CA TYR A 49 -6.99 -3.72 1.10
C TYR A 49 -7.36 -5.13 0.60
N VAL A 50 -7.94 -5.23 -0.61
CA VAL A 50 -8.23 -6.53 -1.24
C VAL A 50 -6.93 -7.31 -1.48
N VAL A 51 -5.90 -6.68 -2.05
CA VAL A 51 -4.59 -7.31 -2.27
C VAL A 51 -3.97 -7.76 -0.94
N PHE A 52 -4.02 -6.94 0.10
CA PHE A 52 -3.51 -7.34 1.41
C PHE A 52 -4.30 -8.46 2.07
N ALA A 53 -5.63 -8.46 1.93
CA ALA A 53 -6.48 -9.54 2.44
C ALA A 53 -6.18 -10.86 1.74
N LEU A 54 -6.07 -10.85 0.41
CA LEU A 54 -5.68 -12.02 -0.38
C LEU A 54 -4.27 -12.50 -0.05
N LEU A 55 -3.32 -11.57 0.11
CA LEU A 55 -1.96 -11.90 0.53
C LEU A 55 -1.94 -12.51 1.94
N ALA A 56 -2.81 -12.05 2.84
CA ALA A 56 -2.99 -12.64 4.17
C ALA A 56 -3.48 -14.07 4.11
N LEU A 57 -4.53 -14.29 3.34
CA LEU A 57 -5.13 -15.60 3.20
C LEU A 57 -4.14 -16.57 2.53
N LEU A 58 -3.44 -16.12 1.50
CA LEU A 58 -2.38 -16.88 0.84
C LEU A 58 -1.22 -17.16 1.79
N GLY A 59 -0.81 -16.18 2.61
CA GLY A 59 0.24 -16.34 3.61
C GLY A 59 -0.13 -17.31 4.72
N ALA A 60 -1.36 -17.25 5.23
CA ALA A 60 -1.88 -18.19 6.22
C ALA A 60 -1.93 -19.62 5.67
N ASN A 61 -2.44 -19.80 4.45
CA ASN A 61 -2.45 -21.09 3.77
C ASN A 61 -1.02 -21.63 3.56
N SER A 62 -0.10 -20.77 3.10
CA SER A 62 1.33 -21.14 2.96
C SER A 62 1.96 -21.55 4.28
N GLY A 63 1.63 -20.83 5.36
CA GLY A 63 2.10 -21.15 6.72
C GLY A 63 1.54 -22.47 7.23
N TYR A 64 0.28 -22.79 6.93
CA TYR A 64 -0.33 -24.09 7.22
C TYR A 64 0.43 -25.22 6.51
N LEU A 65 0.64 -25.11 5.19
CA LEU A 65 1.39 -26.12 4.41
C LEU A 65 2.81 -26.31 4.96
N ALA A 66 3.51 -25.21 5.27
CA ALA A 66 4.83 -25.26 5.87
C ALA A 66 4.84 -25.91 7.27
N SER A 67 3.79 -25.69 8.07
CA SER A 67 3.66 -26.28 9.41
C SER A 67 3.44 -27.78 9.34
N ILE A 68 2.60 -28.26 8.41
CA ILE A 68 2.39 -29.69 8.17
C ILE A 68 3.70 -30.37 7.75
N ILE A 69 4.45 -29.76 6.82
CA ILE A 69 5.76 -30.27 6.40
C ILE A 69 6.74 -30.30 7.58
N ALA A 70 6.76 -29.27 8.43
CA ALA A 70 7.63 -29.22 9.60
C ALA A 70 7.26 -30.29 10.64
N MET A 71 5.97 -30.52 10.90
CA MET A 71 5.51 -31.58 11.80
C MET A 71 5.83 -32.97 11.26
N GLN A 72 5.67 -33.20 9.97
CA GLN A 72 6.05 -34.44 9.31
C GLN A 72 7.55 -34.71 9.44
N TRP A 73 8.39 -33.68 9.29
CA TRP A 73 9.82 -33.79 9.54
C TRP A 73 10.15 -34.14 11.00
N TYR A 74 9.38 -33.62 11.96
CA TYR A 74 9.62 -33.84 13.38
C TYR A 74 9.13 -35.20 13.89
N THR A 75 7.96 -35.65 13.43
CA THR A 75 7.30 -36.89 13.90
C THR A 75 7.60 -38.09 13.01
N GLY A 76 7.95 -37.89 11.74
CA GLY A 76 8.11 -38.96 10.75
C GLY A 76 6.79 -39.50 10.19
N GLU A 77 5.65 -38.98 10.64
CA GLU A 77 4.31 -39.41 10.23
C GLU A 77 3.83 -38.67 8.98
N THR A 78 3.08 -39.35 8.11
CA THR A 78 2.54 -38.74 6.88
C THR A 78 1.23 -38.00 7.16
N PHE A 79 1.26 -36.67 7.06
CA PHE A 79 0.09 -35.80 7.24
C PHE A 79 -0.56 -35.34 5.92
N GLU A 80 -0.19 -35.95 4.79
CA GLU A 80 -0.71 -35.66 3.45
C GLU A 80 -2.13 -36.25 3.25
N ASN A 81 -3.12 -35.66 3.94
CA ASN A 81 -4.51 -36.06 3.84
C ASN A 81 -5.26 -35.28 2.74
N PHE A 82 -6.53 -35.63 2.51
CA PHE A 82 -7.40 -34.91 1.57
C PHE A 82 -7.45 -33.40 1.85
N PHE A 83 -7.42 -33.01 3.12
CA PHE A 83 -7.43 -31.61 3.53
C PHE A 83 -6.15 -30.86 3.12
N TYR A 84 -4.97 -31.49 3.23
CA TYR A 84 -3.72 -30.95 2.72
C TYR A 84 -3.79 -30.70 1.20
N PHE A 85 -4.32 -31.65 0.42
CA PHE A 85 -4.51 -31.45 -1.02
C PHE A 85 -5.49 -30.32 -1.34
N CYS A 86 -6.60 -30.20 -0.59
CA CYS A 86 -7.52 -29.08 -0.71
C CYS A 86 -6.87 -27.73 -0.38
N MET A 87 -6.05 -27.68 0.66
CA MET A 87 -5.30 -26.47 1.03
C MET A 87 -4.26 -26.11 -0.03
N PHE A 88 -3.54 -27.09 -0.57
CA PHE A 88 -2.62 -26.90 -1.68
C PHE A 88 -3.33 -26.38 -2.94
N LEU A 89 -4.47 -26.95 -3.30
CA LEU A 89 -5.27 -26.46 -4.43
C LEU A 89 -5.79 -25.03 -4.16
N GLY A 90 -6.21 -24.77 -2.92
CA GLY A 90 -6.58 -23.45 -2.44
C GLY A 90 -5.44 -22.44 -2.58
N HIS A 91 -4.20 -22.82 -2.25
CA HIS A 91 -3.02 -21.99 -2.42
C HIS A 91 -2.82 -21.61 -3.89
N VAL A 92 -2.91 -22.59 -4.79
CA VAL A 92 -2.79 -22.35 -6.24
C VAL A 92 -3.91 -21.43 -6.75
N ALA A 93 -5.15 -21.69 -6.36
CA ALA A 93 -6.30 -20.89 -6.76
C ALA A 93 -6.22 -19.44 -6.24
N LEU A 94 -5.87 -19.26 -4.96
CA LEU A 94 -5.67 -17.95 -4.35
C LEU A 94 -4.50 -17.20 -4.98
N GLY A 95 -3.40 -17.90 -5.31
CA GLY A 95 -2.26 -17.36 -6.01
C GLY A 95 -2.65 -16.80 -7.38
N LEU A 96 -3.38 -17.59 -8.18
CA LEU A 96 -3.91 -17.16 -9.48
C LEU A 96 -4.84 -15.96 -9.35
N LEU A 97 -5.75 -15.99 -8.38
CA LEU A 97 -6.69 -14.90 -8.12
C LEU A 97 -5.98 -13.62 -7.67
N LEU A 98 -4.85 -13.73 -6.97
CA LEU A 98 -4.04 -12.59 -6.54
C LEU A 98 -3.30 -11.90 -7.69
N ILE A 99 -2.94 -12.62 -8.77
CA ILE A 99 -2.15 -12.07 -9.90
C ILE A 99 -2.80 -10.81 -10.47
N VAL A 100 -4.06 -10.89 -10.88
CA VAL A 100 -4.76 -9.79 -11.54
C VAL A 100 -4.82 -8.51 -10.68
N PRO A 101 -5.38 -8.52 -9.46
CA PRO A 101 -5.45 -7.33 -8.64
C PRO A 101 -4.06 -6.83 -8.23
N PHE A 102 -3.08 -7.71 -8.05
CA PHE A 102 -1.71 -7.33 -7.72
C PHE A 102 -1.03 -6.56 -8.86
N ILE A 103 -1.11 -7.08 -10.09
CA ILE A 103 -0.50 -6.43 -11.27
C ILE A 103 -1.18 -5.09 -11.55
N VAL A 104 -2.52 -5.05 -11.53
CA VAL A 104 -3.28 -3.79 -11.72
C VAL A 104 -2.90 -2.76 -10.67
N PHE A 105 -2.86 -3.16 -9.39
CA PHE A 105 -2.43 -2.29 -8.30
C PHE A 105 -1.00 -1.80 -8.51
N GLY A 106 -0.06 -2.69 -8.82
CA GLY A 106 1.35 -2.38 -9.00
C GLY A 106 1.59 -1.39 -10.13
N VAL A 107 0.99 -1.61 -11.31
CA VAL A 107 1.12 -0.69 -12.46
C VAL A 107 0.58 0.69 -12.14
N ILE A 108 -0.62 0.79 -11.56
CA ILE A 108 -1.22 2.08 -11.19
C ILE A 108 -0.37 2.75 -10.10
N HIS A 109 0.10 2.00 -9.11
CA HIS A 109 0.95 2.51 -8.04
C HIS A 109 2.26 3.09 -8.57
N MET A 110 2.92 2.39 -9.50
CA MET A 110 4.16 2.84 -10.14
C MET A 110 3.94 4.12 -10.94
N ARG A 111 2.88 4.19 -11.77
CA ARG A 111 2.54 5.39 -12.56
C ARG A 111 2.29 6.60 -11.66
N ASN A 112 1.59 6.41 -10.53
CA ASN A 112 1.31 7.47 -9.57
C ASN A 112 2.55 7.89 -8.75
N ALA A 113 3.47 6.96 -8.49
CA ALA A 113 4.66 7.19 -7.68
C ALA A 113 5.85 7.76 -8.49
N ALA A 114 5.87 7.57 -9.82
CA ALA A 114 6.96 7.96 -10.70
C ALA A 114 7.34 9.46 -10.63
N GLY A 115 6.38 10.34 -10.36
CA GLY A 115 6.60 11.78 -10.25
C GLY A 115 7.12 12.28 -8.90
N ARG A 116 7.40 11.40 -7.91
CA ARG A 116 7.78 11.83 -6.56
C ARG A 116 9.28 12.06 -6.39
N ARG A 117 9.63 13.14 -5.68
CA ARG A 117 11.03 13.57 -5.44
C ARG A 117 11.87 12.58 -4.62
N ASN A 118 11.25 11.71 -3.81
CA ASN A 118 11.97 10.69 -3.04
C ASN A 118 12.26 9.44 -3.89
N ARG A 119 13.28 9.52 -4.75
CA ARG A 119 13.70 8.44 -5.66
C ARG A 119 14.06 7.13 -4.93
N ARG A 120 14.57 7.20 -3.69
CA ARG A 120 14.92 6.00 -2.90
C ARG A 120 13.70 5.14 -2.59
N ALA A 121 12.60 5.76 -2.13
CA ALA A 121 11.36 5.04 -1.84
C ALA A 121 10.73 4.43 -3.11
N VAL A 122 10.86 5.13 -4.24
CA VAL A 122 10.38 4.67 -5.55
C VAL A 122 11.20 3.46 -6.03
N ASN A 123 12.53 3.50 -5.93
CA ASN A 123 13.39 2.38 -6.32
C ASN A 123 13.12 1.11 -5.50
N VAL A 124 12.93 1.24 -4.18
CA VAL A 124 12.55 0.10 -3.32
C VAL A 124 11.16 -0.42 -3.70
N GLY A 125 10.24 0.45 -4.11
CA GLY A 125 8.94 0.05 -4.64
C GLY A 125 9.04 -0.77 -5.93
N TYR A 126 9.91 -0.36 -6.87
CA TYR A 126 10.19 -1.14 -8.08
C TYR A 126 10.83 -2.49 -7.77
N ALA A 127 11.80 -2.53 -6.84
CA ALA A 127 12.42 -3.77 -6.40
C ALA A 127 11.40 -4.72 -5.77
N LEU A 128 10.53 -4.21 -4.89
CA LEU A 128 9.45 -5.00 -4.29
C LEU A 128 8.51 -5.56 -5.35
N PHE A 129 8.09 -4.73 -6.31
CA PHE A 129 7.21 -5.18 -7.40
C PHE A 129 7.89 -6.27 -8.25
N ALA A 130 9.16 -6.09 -8.61
CA ALA A 130 9.93 -7.08 -9.37
C ALA A 130 10.05 -8.41 -8.63
N VAL A 131 10.36 -8.39 -7.32
CA VAL A 131 10.44 -9.61 -6.51
C VAL A 131 9.08 -10.28 -6.38
N SER A 132 8.00 -9.53 -6.17
CA SER A 132 6.65 -10.10 -6.12
C SER A 132 6.24 -10.72 -7.46
N VAL A 133 6.57 -10.09 -8.59
CA VAL A 133 6.35 -10.68 -9.92
C VAL A 133 7.16 -11.98 -10.07
N ALA A 134 8.40 -12.03 -9.58
CA ALA A 134 9.19 -13.26 -9.58
C ALA A 134 8.55 -14.38 -8.71
N VAL A 135 7.93 -14.05 -7.57
CA VAL A 135 7.14 -15.02 -6.78
C VAL A 135 5.97 -15.56 -7.59
N LEU A 136 5.22 -14.69 -8.28
CA LEU A 136 4.07 -15.11 -9.09
C LEU A 136 4.50 -15.99 -10.28
N ILE A 137 5.57 -15.62 -10.97
CA ILE A 137 6.11 -16.40 -12.09
C ILE A 137 6.62 -17.75 -11.60
N SER A 138 7.41 -17.79 -10.52
CA SER A 138 7.90 -19.06 -9.95
C SER A 138 6.74 -19.95 -9.49
N GLY A 139 5.69 -19.39 -8.88
CA GLY A 139 4.50 -20.15 -8.51
C GLY A 139 3.79 -20.74 -9.73
N LEU A 140 3.66 -19.95 -10.81
CA LEU A 140 3.05 -20.42 -12.05
C LEU A 140 3.90 -21.49 -12.75
N LEU A 141 5.23 -21.41 -12.67
CA LEU A 141 6.15 -22.43 -13.17
C LEU A 141 6.07 -23.73 -12.36
N LEU A 142 5.75 -23.66 -11.07
CA LEU A 142 5.53 -24.82 -10.21
C LEU A 142 4.18 -25.49 -10.49
N VAL A 143 3.17 -24.71 -10.83
CA VAL A 143 1.85 -25.21 -11.23
C VAL A 143 1.99 -25.87 -12.58
N ARG A 144 1.86 -27.20 -12.60
CA ARG A 144 1.98 -28.04 -13.80
C ARG A 144 0.77 -27.89 -14.73
N ALA A 145 0.39 -26.66 -15.09
CA ALA A 145 -0.68 -26.36 -16.02
C ALA A 145 -0.10 -26.27 -17.44
N GLY A 146 -0.13 -27.40 -18.18
CA GLY A 146 0.03 -27.38 -19.64
C GLY A 146 1.39 -27.79 -20.21
N GLY A 147 2.01 -28.88 -19.71
CA GLY A 147 3.06 -29.58 -20.48
C GLY A 147 4.49 -29.02 -20.40
N PHE A 148 4.74 -27.98 -19.60
CA PHE A 148 6.10 -27.58 -19.22
C PHE A 148 6.67 -28.51 -18.15
N ASP A 149 6.96 -29.74 -18.55
CA ASP A 149 7.78 -30.64 -17.74
C ASP A 149 9.21 -30.11 -17.77
N LEU A 150 9.61 -29.37 -16.73
CA LEU A 150 11.02 -29.15 -16.43
C LEU A 150 11.62 -30.51 -16.04
N LYS A 151 11.96 -31.31 -17.07
CA LYS A 151 12.54 -32.65 -16.94
C LYS A 151 13.88 -32.64 -16.19
N ALA A 152 14.53 -31.48 -16.07
CA ALA A 152 15.75 -31.30 -15.30
C ALA A 152 15.43 -31.11 -13.80
N PRO A 153 15.71 -32.11 -12.93
CA PRO A 153 15.39 -32.06 -11.51
C PRO A 153 16.08 -30.89 -10.78
N THR A 154 17.24 -30.46 -11.28
CA THR A 154 18.00 -29.31 -10.77
C THR A 154 17.27 -27.99 -10.93
N VAL A 155 16.64 -27.76 -12.08
CA VAL A 155 15.87 -26.52 -12.33
C VAL A 155 14.65 -26.48 -11.44
N ARG A 156 13.93 -27.58 -11.28
CA ARG A 156 12.76 -27.66 -10.40
C ARG A 156 13.09 -27.35 -8.94
N SER A 157 14.15 -27.96 -8.41
CA SER A 157 14.60 -27.69 -7.04
C SER A 157 14.94 -26.21 -6.85
N THR A 158 15.64 -25.62 -7.82
CA THR A 158 16.00 -24.20 -7.79
C THR A 158 14.76 -23.30 -7.77
N VAL A 159 13.78 -23.54 -8.66
CA VAL A 159 12.56 -22.73 -8.70
C VAL A 159 11.73 -22.90 -7.43
N TYR A 160 11.69 -24.10 -6.84
CA TYR A 160 11.04 -24.32 -5.54
C TYR A 160 11.69 -23.48 -4.43
N TRP A 161 13.02 -23.54 -4.29
CA TRP A 161 13.73 -22.74 -3.29
C TRP A 161 13.57 -21.24 -3.51
N ILE A 162 13.59 -20.80 -4.77
CA ILE A 162 13.28 -19.41 -5.14
C ILE A 162 11.85 -19.06 -4.71
N HIS A 163 10.88 -19.92 -4.96
CA HIS A 163 9.49 -19.67 -4.60
C HIS A 163 9.26 -19.61 -3.09
N VAL A 164 10.05 -20.35 -2.30
CA VAL A 164 10.03 -20.31 -0.83
C VAL A 164 10.78 -19.08 -0.29
N ALA A 165 11.94 -18.74 -0.86
CA ALA A 165 12.78 -17.64 -0.38
C ALA A 165 12.29 -16.25 -0.81
N CYS A 166 11.81 -16.10 -2.05
CA CYS A 166 11.34 -14.84 -2.59
C CYS A 166 10.22 -14.16 -1.78
N PRO A 167 9.17 -14.85 -1.26
CA PRO A 167 8.16 -14.20 -0.43
C PRO A 167 8.74 -13.68 0.89
N LEU A 168 9.76 -14.33 1.46
CA LEU A 168 10.48 -13.82 2.63
C LEU A 168 11.22 -12.52 2.31
N VAL A 169 11.93 -12.50 1.18
CA VAL A 169 12.61 -11.29 0.67
C VAL A 169 11.59 -10.19 0.34
N ALA A 170 10.45 -10.54 -0.24
CA ALA A 170 9.37 -9.59 -0.52
C ALA A 170 8.80 -8.98 0.78
N GLY A 171 8.60 -9.79 1.83
CA GLY A 171 8.20 -9.30 3.15
C GLY A 171 9.21 -8.31 3.74
N TRP A 172 10.51 -8.63 3.62
CA TRP A 172 11.59 -7.73 4.04
C TRP A 172 11.66 -6.44 3.23
N LEU A 173 11.58 -6.52 1.91
CA LEU A 173 11.54 -5.36 1.02
C LEU A 173 10.30 -4.50 1.27
N TYR A 174 9.15 -5.10 1.59
CA TYR A 174 7.95 -4.37 1.98
C TYR A 174 8.18 -3.60 3.29
N TRP A 175 8.87 -4.21 4.25
CA TRP A 175 9.29 -3.54 5.47
C TRP A 175 10.17 -2.31 5.18
N LEU A 176 11.21 -2.47 4.35
CA LEU A 176 12.10 -1.38 3.93
C LEU A 176 11.36 -0.30 3.12
N HIS A 177 10.48 -0.69 2.21
CA HIS A 177 9.65 0.21 1.41
C HIS A 177 8.82 1.12 2.31
N ARG A 178 8.29 0.55 3.40
CA ARG A 178 7.42 1.27 4.32
C ARG A 178 8.18 2.08 5.37
N LEU A 179 9.41 1.68 5.71
CA LEU A 179 10.32 2.48 6.55
C LEU A 179 10.83 3.72 5.81
N ALA A 180 11.03 3.63 4.49
CA ALA A 180 11.36 4.77 3.63
C ALA A 180 10.17 5.71 3.32
N GLY A 181 8.97 5.39 3.85
CA GLY A 181 7.71 6.12 3.66
C GLY A 181 7.08 6.64 4.96
N PRO A 182 5.76 6.88 4.99
CA PRO A 182 5.03 7.31 6.18
C PRO A 182 4.94 6.21 7.26
N ARG A 183 5.00 6.61 8.53
CA ARG A 183 5.11 5.71 9.70
C ARG A 183 4.10 4.54 9.71
N ILE A 184 4.60 3.33 10.00
CA ILE A 184 3.81 2.11 10.16
C ILE A 184 2.94 2.22 11.42
N LYS A 185 1.63 1.96 11.27
CA LYS A 185 0.77 1.67 12.42
C LYS A 185 1.05 0.23 12.87
N TRP A 186 2.01 0.05 13.77
CA TRP A 186 2.47 -1.26 14.27
C TRP A 186 1.32 -2.15 14.78
N LYS A 187 0.28 -1.55 15.35
CA LYS A 187 -0.94 -2.26 15.79
C LYS A 187 -1.60 -3.09 14.68
N VAL A 188 -1.58 -2.62 13.43
CA VAL A 188 -2.16 -3.34 12.29
C VAL A 188 -1.29 -4.52 11.88
N GLY A 189 0.04 -4.36 11.91
CA GLY A 189 0.98 -5.44 11.59
C GLY A 189 0.96 -6.55 12.65
N ILE A 190 0.90 -6.19 13.94
CA ILE A 190 0.79 -7.15 15.03
C ILE A 190 -0.55 -7.87 14.97
N SER A 191 -1.68 -7.15 14.89
CA SER A 191 -3.00 -7.76 14.78
C SER A 191 -3.10 -8.72 13.59
N TYR A 192 -2.49 -8.37 12.46
CA TYR A 192 -2.39 -9.24 11.30
C TYR A 192 -1.58 -10.52 11.57
N GLY A 193 -0.38 -10.37 12.13
CA GLY A 193 0.46 -11.52 12.49
C GLY A 193 -0.20 -12.44 13.52
N THR A 194 -0.92 -11.87 14.49
CA THR A 194 -1.67 -12.63 15.50
C THR A 194 -2.83 -13.40 14.88
N VAL A 195 -3.63 -12.79 13.99
CA VAL A 195 -4.75 -13.49 13.33
C VAL A 195 -4.25 -14.63 12.45
N VAL A 196 -3.21 -14.36 11.64
CA VAL A 196 -2.60 -15.37 10.78
C VAL A 196 -2.01 -16.51 11.63
N GLY A 197 -1.24 -16.18 12.67
CA GLY A 197 -0.65 -17.17 13.57
C GLY A 197 -1.71 -18.00 14.30
N ALA A 198 -2.75 -17.37 14.84
CA ALA A 198 -3.86 -18.06 15.51
C ALA A 198 -4.63 -18.98 14.56
N THR A 199 -4.81 -18.56 13.30
CA THR A 199 -5.47 -19.37 12.28
C THR A 199 -4.63 -20.59 11.91
N ILE A 200 -3.30 -20.42 11.76
CA ILE A 200 -2.39 -21.55 11.52
C ILE A 200 -2.44 -22.53 12.70
N VAL A 201 -2.30 -22.04 13.94
CA VAL A 201 -2.34 -22.88 15.14
C VAL A 201 -3.69 -23.58 15.32
N GLY A 202 -4.80 -22.95 14.96
CA GLY A 202 -6.12 -23.58 15.04
C GLY A 202 -6.39 -24.62 13.95
N MET A 203 -5.61 -24.65 12.87
CA MET A 203 -5.74 -25.60 11.76
C MET A 203 -4.76 -26.77 11.84
N VAL A 204 -3.70 -26.62 12.63
CA VAL A 204 -2.66 -27.62 12.91
C VAL A 204 -3.06 -28.46 14.12
#